data_AF-A0A943BAS4-F1
#
_entry.id   AF-A0A943BAS4-F1
#
_cell.length_a   1.000
_cell.length_b   1.000
_cell.length_c   1.000
_cell.angle_alpha   90.00
_cell.angle_beta   90.00
_cell.angle_gamma   90.00
#
_symmetry.space_group_name_H-M   'P 1'
#
loop_
_entity.id
_entity.type
_entity.pdbx_description
1 polymer ?
#
loop_
_entity_poly.entity_id
_entity_poly.type
_entity_poly.pdbx_seq_one_letter_code
_entity_poly.pdbx_strand_id
1 'polypeptide(L)'
;MEKKLKDLFKVILEEVQCNEKFKNKIYKVLENGNNNAKRSRKKNVIIKPKLNPLEVILEGERILMDKLLTLEISDLKDIIKFYEMDNTNSSSRWRKKERLVNYIVDVSKSRISRGNAFRE
;
A
#
# COMPACT_ATOMS: atom_id res chain seq x y z
N MET A 1 -32.84 -29.44 -10.98
CA MET A 1 -31.69 -29.06 -10.13
C MET A 1 -32.11 -28.77 -8.68
N GLU A 2 -33.21 -28.04 -8.47
CA GLU A 2 -33.69 -27.66 -7.13
C GLU A 2 -33.86 -28.82 -6.14
N LYS A 3 -34.45 -29.95 -6.58
CA LYS A 3 -34.61 -31.14 -5.71
C LYS A 3 -33.28 -31.70 -5.21
N LYS A 4 -32.28 -31.83 -6.09
CA LYS A 4 -30.94 -32.32 -5.75
C LYS A 4 -30.22 -31.39 -4.75
N LEU A 5 -30.47 -30.09 -4.84
CA LEU A 5 -29.92 -29.12 -3.91
C LEU A 5 -30.55 -29.23 -2.53
N LYS A 6 -31.88 -29.42 -2.46
CA LYS A 6 -32.59 -29.69 -1.20
C LYS A 6 -32.09 -30.97 -0.53
N ASP A 7 -31.86 -32.02 -1.31
CA ASP A 7 -31.31 -33.28 -0.79
C ASP A 7 -29.90 -33.10 -0.21
N LEU A 8 -29.04 -32.33 -0.89
CA LEU A 8 -27.71 -31.99 -0.38
C LEU A 8 -27.77 -31.24 0.96
N PHE A 9 -28.64 -30.23 1.07
CA PHE A 9 -28.80 -29.48 2.32
C PHE A 9 -29.33 -30.36 3.44
N LYS A 10 -30.22 -31.30 3.15
CA LYS A 10 -30.74 -32.25 4.13
C LYS A 10 -29.62 -33.10 4.73
N VAL A 11 -28.76 -33.67 3.88
CA VAL A 11 -27.59 -34.47 4.33
C VAL A 11 -26.64 -33.64 5.20
N ILE A 12 -26.40 -32.38 4.82
CA ILE A 12 -25.55 -31.48 5.61
C ILE A 12 -26.18 -31.18 6.98
N LEU A 13 -27.50 -30.94 7.04
CA LEU A 13 -28.21 -30.68 8.29
C LEU A 13 -28.18 -31.89 9.24
N GLU A 14 -28.36 -33.09 8.70
CA GLU A 14 -28.25 -34.35 9.47
C GLU A 14 -26.84 -34.53 10.04
N GLU A 15 -25.80 -34.29 9.22
CA GLU A 15 -24.40 -34.42 9.67
C GLU A 15 -24.02 -33.36 10.73
N VAL A 16 -24.58 -32.15 10.66
CA VAL A 16 -24.39 -31.12 11.70
C VAL A 16 -24.98 -31.54 13.04
N GLN A 17 -26.08 -32.29 13.05
CA GLN A 17 -26.71 -32.77 14.28
C GLN A 17 -25.95 -33.94 14.91
N CYS A 18 -25.44 -34.86 14.08
CA CYS A 18 -24.81 -36.09 14.55
C CYS A 18 -23.30 -35.98 14.82
N ASN A 19 -22.63 -34.93 14.31
CA ASN A 19 -21.17 -34.81 14.39
C ASN A 19 -20.71 -33.43 14.88
N GLU A 20 -20.27 -33.37 16.14
CA GLU A 20 -19.79 -32.12 16.76
C GLU A 20 -18.56 -31.53 16.06
N LYS A 21 -17.66 -32.37 15.51
CA LYS A 21 -16.49 -31.89 14.77
C LYS A 21 -16.91 -31.24 13.45
N PHE A 22 -17.90 -31.79 12.78
CA PHE A 22 -18.45 -31.21 11.54
C PHE A 22 -19.22 -29.93 11.83
N LYS A 23 -20.07 -29.93 12.87
CA LYS A 23 -20.77 -28.75 13.39
C LYS A 23 -19.82 -27.58 13.60
N ASN A 24 -18.74 -27.77 14.37
CA ASN A 24 -17.77 -26.70 14.66
C ASN A 24 -17.09 -26.15 13.40
N LYS A 25 -16.81 -27.00 12.40
CA LYS A 25 -16.26 -26.55 11.11
C LYS A 25 -17.26 -25.70 10.33
N ILE A 26 -18.51 -26.12 10.26
CA ILE A 26 -19.59 -25.37 9.58
C ILE A 26 -19.83 -24.03 10.27
N TYR A 27 -19.93 -24.00 11.61
CA TYR A 27 -20.06 -22.76 12.36
C TYR A 27 -18.89 -21.80 12.10
N LYS A 28 -17.64 -22.29 12.12
CA LYS A 28 -16.46 -21.45 11.84
C LYS A 28 -16.49 -20.84 10.43
N VAL A 29 -16.97 -21.58 9.43
CA VAL A 29 -17.08 -21.08 8.05
C VAL A 29 -18.20 -20.04 7.93
N LEU A 30 -19.36 -20.28 8.56
CA LEU A 30 -20.51 -19.37 8.54
C LEU A 30 -20.27 -18.09 9.36
N GLU A 31 -19.60 -18.19 10.52
CA GLU A 31 -19.19 -17.03 11.32
C GLU A 31 -18.16 -16.16 10.60
N ASN A 32 -17.26 -16.77 9.83
CA ASN A 32 -16.30 -16.03 9.01
C ASN A 32 -16.96 -15.18 7.90
N GLY A 33 -18.22 -15.44 7.54
CA GLY A 33 -18.99 -14.60 6.62
C GLY A 33 -19.41 -13.25 7.22
N ASN A 34 -19.46 -13.13 8.55
CA ASN A 34 -19.76 -11.89 9.27
C ASN A 34 -18.52 -11.15 9.76
N ASN A 35 -17.33 -11.65 9.43
CA ASN A 35 -16.10 -10.88 9.57
C ASN A 35 -16.04 -9.82 8.47
N ASN A 36 -16.87 -8.79 8.62
CA ASN A 36 -16.39 -7.41 8.53
C ASN A 36 -15.26 -7.30 9.56
N ALA A 37 -14.12 -7.93 9.29
CA ALA A 37 -12.88 -7.63 9.93
C ALA A 37 -12.72 -6.14 9.67
N LYS A 38 -13.06 -5.32 10.67
CA LYS A 38 -12.53 -3.98 10.80
C LYS A 38 -11.03 -4.21 10.79
N ARG A 39 -10.44 -4.20 9.59
CA ARG A 39 -9.02 -3.98 9.39
C ARG A 39 -8.79 -2.78 10.27
N SER A 40 -8.09 -2.99 11.39
CA SER A 40 -7.67 -1.87 12.20
C SER A 40 -7.02 -0.94 11.19
N ARG A 41 -7.65 0.21 10.95
CA ARG A 41 -7.04 1.23 10.12
C ARG A 41 -5.82 1.57 10.95
N LYS A 42 -4.67 0.97 10.63
CA LYS A 42 -3.38 1.38 11.18
C LYS A 42 -3.44 2.88 11.03
N LYS A 43 -3.52 3.58 12.17
CA LYS A 43 -3.45 5.04 12.17
C LYS A 43 -2.22 5.32 11.33
N ASN A 44 -2.41 5.97 10.18
CA ASN A 44 -1.29 6.41 9.37
C ASN A 44 -0.55 7.39 10.28
N VAL A 45 0.43 6.88 11.03
CA VAL A 45 1.44 7.71 11.65
C VAL A 45 2.10 8.35 10.46
N ILE A 46 1.80 9.63 10.27
CA ILE A 46 2.41 10.44 9.22
C ILE A 46 3.86 10.59 9.67
N ILE A 47 4.71 9.64 9.28
CA ILE A 47 6.14 9.72 9.50
C ILE A 47 6.62 10.80 8.54
N LYS A 48 7.01 11.94 9.10
CA LYS A 48 7.57 13.04 8.31
C LYS A 48 8.88 12.51 7.68
N PRO A 49 9.04 12.57 6.36
CA PRO A 49 10.25 12.10 5.70
C PRO A 49 11.45 12.93 6.13
N LYS A 50 12.63 12.31 6.14
CA LYS A 50 13.90 12.95 6.56
C LYS A 50 14.31 14.12 5.67
N LEU A 51 13.80 14.18 4.44
CA LEU A 51 14.18 15.17 3.43
C LEU A 51 12.95 15.66 2.67
N ASN A 52 12.88 16.97 2.42
CA ASN A 52 11.92 17.56 1.49
C ASN A 52 12.60 17.76 0.11
N PRO A 53 12.33 16.90 -0.88
CA PRO A 53 12.99 16.98 -2.17
C PRO A 53 12.50 18.17 -3.02
N LEU A 54 11.36 18.79 -2.69
CA LEU A 54 10.83 19.95 -3.41
C LEU A 54 11.44 21.28 -2.95
N GLU A 55 11.94 21.34 -1.71
CA GLU A 55 12.71 22.49 -1.22
C GLU A 55 14.16 22.38 -1.68
N VAL A 56 14.76 21.21 -1.50
CA VAL A 56 16.19 20.99 -1.79
C VAL A 56 16.50 21.09 -3.29
N ILE A 57 15.56 20.74 -4.17
CA ILE A 57 15.77 20.92 -5.63
C ILE A 57 15.96 22.40 -6.01
N LEU A 58 15.45 23.35 -5.21
CA LEU A 58 15.64 24.79 -5.42
C LEU A 58 17.06 25.23 -5.08
N GLU A 59 17.72 24.54 -4.14
CA GLU A 59 19.14 24.76 -3.83
C GLU A 59 20.05 24.22 -4.96
N GLY A 60 19.61 23.16 -5.63
CA GLY A 60 20.25 22.62 -6.83
C GLY A 60 20.11 21.11 -6.99
N GLU A 61 20.15 20.65 -8.24
CA GLU A 61 19.97 19.24 -8.59
C GLU A 61 21.05 18.33 -7.97
N ARG A 62 22.32 18.75 -8.03
CA ARG A 62 23.44 17.99 -7.44
C ARG A 62 23.30 17.86 -5.93
N ILE A 63 22.91 18.95 -5.25
CA ILE A 63 22.70 18.97 -3.79
C ILE A 63 21.60 17.98 -3.39
N LEU A 64 20.49 17.94 -4.14
CA LEU A 64 19.44 16.96 -3.91
C LEU A 64 19.97 15.53 -4.09
N MET A 65 20.70 15.28 -5.16
CA MET A 65 21.23 13.96 -5.46
C MET A 65 22.20 13.46 -4.39
N ASP A 66 23.15 14.29 -3.95
CA ASP A 66 24.07 13.98 -2.86
C ASP A 66 23.32 13.67 -1.56
N LYS A 67 22.36 14.54 -1.16
CA LYS A 67 21.56 14.31 0.05
C LYS A 67 20.77 13.00 -0.03
N LEU A 68 20.16 12.68 -1.18
CA LEU A 68 19.42 11.43 -1.38
C LEU A 68 20.32 10.19 -1.37
N LEU A 69 21.56 10.29 -1.85
CA LEU A 69 22.52 9.18 -1.83
C LEU A 69 22.96 8.82 -0.41
N THR A 70 22.83 9.72 0.57
CA THR A 70 23.11 9.40 1.98
C THR A 70 21.99 8.63 2.68
N LEU A 71 20.79 8.58 2.11
CA LEU A 71 19.60 7.98 2.73
C LEU A 71 19.46 6.49 2.44
N GLU A 72 18.74 5.76 3.30
CA GLU A 72 18.44 4.35 3.07
C GLU A 72 17.30 4.16 2.06
N ILE A 73 17.22 2.97 1.45
CA ILE A 73 16.17 2.64 0.46
C ILE A 73 14.77 2.81 1.07
N SER A 74 14.59 2.52 2.36
CA SER A 74 13.33 2.76 3.08
C SER A 74 12.98 4.24 3.14
N ASP A 75 13.94 5.10 3.49
CA ASP A 75 13.74 6.54 3.58
C ASP A 75 13.38 7.15 2.21
N LEU A 76 14.03 6.67 1.14
CA LEU A 76 13.71 7.08 -0.23
C LEU A 76 12.28 6.72 -0.62
N LYS A 77 11.80 5.53 -0.24
CA LYS A 77 10.42 5.10 -0.49
C LYS A 77 9.43 5.89 0.36
N ASP A 78 9.78 6.22 1.60
CA ASP A 78 8.95 7.06 2.46
C ASP A 78 8.81 8.47 1.90
N ILE A 79 9.88 9.06 1.34
CA ILE A 79 9.84 10.34 0.61
C ILE A 79 8.86 10.25 -0.57
N ILE A 80 9.03 9.24 -1.45
CA ILE A 80 8.17 9.07 -2.62
C ILE A 80 6.70 8.95 -2.22
N LYS A 81 6.42 8.20 -1.15
CA LYS A 81 5.06 7.98 -0.65
C LYS A 81 4.48 9.23 0.00
N PHE A 82 5.24 9.93 0.83
CA PHE A 82 4.79 11.11 1.56
C PHE A 82 4.46 12.28 0.61
N TYR A 83 5.29 12.48 -0.42
CA TYR A 83 5.08 13.53 -1.42
C TYR A 83 4.21 13.08 -2.60
N GLU A 84 3.59 11.90 -2.52
CA GLU A 84 2.73 11.32 -3.56
C GLU A 84 3.37 11.39 -4.95
N MET A 85 4.67 11.07 -5.03
CA MET A 85 5.44 11.16 -6.28
C MET A 85 5.06 10.07 -7.27
N ASP A 86 4.62 8.91 -6.78
CA ASP A 86 4.30 7.73 -7.57
C ASP A 86 2.88 7.22 -7.33
N ASN A 87 1.97 7.64 -8.20
CA ASN A 87 0.56 7.23 -8.16
C ASN A 87 0.36 5.74 -8.47
N THR A 88 1.32 5.12 -9.19
CA THR A 88 1.24 3.71 -9.58
C THR A 88 1.80 2.77 -8.52
N ASN A 89 2.47 3.31 -7.50
CA ASN A 89 3.20 2.59 -6.46
C ASN A 89 4.24 1.60 -7.01
N SER A 90 4.76 1.85 -8.21
CA SER A 90 5.83 1.08 -8.86
C SER A 90 7.13 1.10 -8.05
N SER A 91 7.44 2.25 -7.44
CA SER A 91 8.59 2.51 -6.56
C SER A 91 8.70 1.55 -5.38
N SER A 92 7.57 1.03 -4.88
CA SER A 92 7.56 0.03 -3.80
C SER A 92 8.35 -1.23 -4.16
N ARG A 93 8.35 -1.64 -5.45
CA ARG A 93 8.99 -2.85 -5.95
C ARG A 93 10.47 -2.64 -6.29
N TRP A 94 10.92 -1.40 -6.41
CA TRP A 94 12.29 -1.11 -6.80
C TRP A 94 13.27 -1.43 -5.67
N ARG A 95 14.40 -2.04 -6.04
CA ARG A 95 15.48 -2.43 -5.11
C ARG A 95 16.76 -1.65 -5.32
N LYS A 96 16.95 -1.07 -6.51
CA LYS A 96 18.14 -0.28 -6.84
C LYS A 96 18.01 1.13 -6.24
N LYS A 97 18.99 1.52 -5.43
CA LYS A 97 19.03 2.85 -4.79
C LYS A 97 19.09 3.96 -5.84
N GLU A 98 19.97 3.85 -6.83
CA GLU A 98 20.11 4.90 -7.86
C GLU A 98 18.81 5.13 -8.63
N ARG A 99 18.04 4.07 -8.89
CA ARG A 99 16.73 4.19 -9.55
C ARG A 99 15.75 5.05 -8.74
N LEU A 100 15.71 4.87 -7.42
CA LEU A 100 14.84 5.66 -6.54
C LEU A 100 15.32 7.12 -6.46
N VAL A 101 16.64 7.33 -6.35
CA VAL A 101 17.23 8.67 -6.32
C VAL A 101 16.92 9.43 -7.60
N ASN A 102 17.22 8.84 -8.76
CA ASN A 102 16.97 9.47 -10.07
C ASN A 102 15.49 9.80 -10.25
N TYR A 103 14.60 8.91 -9.82
CA TYR A 103 13.16 9.15 -9.89
C TYR A 103 12.70 10.33 -9.03
N ILE A 104 13.19 10.44 -7.79
CA ILE A 104 12.85 11.56 -6.91
C ILE A 104 13.33 12.88 -7.52
N VAL A 105 14.55 12.92 -8.07
CA VAL A 105 15.11 14.10 -8.73
C VAL A 105 14.25 14.52 -9.94
N ASP A 106 13.93 13.58 -10.82
CA ASP A 106 13.14 13.82 -12.04
C ASP A 106 11.74 14.35 -11.73
N VAL A 107 11.06 13.74 -10.76
CA VAL A 107 9.71 14.18 -10.33
C VAL A 107 9.77 15.55 -9.67
N SER A 108 10.76 15.81 -8.81
CA SER A 108 10.95 17.12 -8.18
C SER A 108 11.15 18.22 -9.22
N LYS A 109 12.03 17.98 -10.21
CA LYS A 109 12.30 18.93 -11.30
C LYS A 109 11.04 19.22 -12.12
N SER A 110 10.31 18.16 -12.49
CA SER A 110 9.06 18.27 -13.24
C SER A 110 7.95 19.01 -12.48
N ARG A 111 7.95 18.97 -11.15
CA ARG A 111 6.99 19.70 -10.31
C ARG A 111 7.32 21.17 -10.20
N ILE A 112 8.60 21.52 -9.97
CA ILE A 112 9.03 22.92 -9.92
C ILE A 112 8.88 23.60 -11.28
N SER A 113 9.25 22.93 -12.37
CA SER A 113 9.08 23.48 -13.72
C SER A 113 7.62 23.80 -14.03
N ARG A 114 6.67 22.93 -13.68
CA ARG A 114 5.23 23.21 -13.80
C ARG A 114 4.78 24.37 -12.91
N GLY A 115 5.31 24.47 -11.69
CA GLY A 115 5.00 25.59 -10.78
C GLY A 115 5.49 26.95 -11.29
N ASN A 116 6.59 26.98 -12.05
CA ASN A 116 7.11 28.19 -12.68
C ASN A 116 6.30 28.62 -13.90
N ALA A 117 5.71 27.68 -14.66
CA ALA A 117 4.92 27.99 -15.86
C ALA A 117 3.64 28.81 -15.61
N PHE A 118 3.22 28.99 -14.35
CA PHE A 118 2.06 29.79 -13.95
C PHE A 118 2.44 31.07 -13.18
N ARG A 119 3.74 31.39 -13.08
CA ARG A 119 4.26 32.59 -12.36
C ARG A 119 4.81 33.66 -13.30
N GLU A 120 4.66 33.51 -14.62
CA GLU A 120 4.96 34.54 -15.63
C GLU A 120 3.72 35.33 -16.03
#